data_AF-A0A4Q3YHH9-F1
#
_entry.id   AF-A0A4Q3YHH9-F1
#
_cell.length_a   1.000
_cell.length_b   1.000
_cell.length_c   1.000
_cell.angle_alpha   90.00
_cell.angle_beta   90.00
_cell.angle_gamma   90.00
#
_symmetry.space_group_name_H-M   'P 1'
#
loop_
_entity.id
_entity.type
_entity.pdbx_description
1 polymer ?
#
loop_
_entity_poly.entity_id
_entity_poly.type
_entity_poly.pdbx_seq_one_letter_code
_entity_poly.pdbx_strand_id
1 'polypeptide(L)'
;PGTQISINHSAPVDSRSYQADFGLYRSLAPDHQPQLSLAQSVQNLVEGMRRMKFADADFRQSNLIRLHVLQDHIETGRLNPSLEWTGG
;
A
#
# COMPACT_ATOMS: atom_id res chain seq x y z
N PRO A 1 -5.35 3.23 -21.90
CA PRO A 1 -4.35 3.38 -22.99
C PRO A 1 -4.41 4.79 -23.59
N GLY A 2 -3.36 5.61 -23.43
CA GLY A 2 -3.37 7.02 -23.89
C GLY A 2 -2.62 8.00 -22.98
N THR A 3 -2.02 7.54 -21.88
CA THR A 3 -1.20 8.40 -21.01
C THR A 3 0.04 8.86 -21.76
N GLN A 4 0.22 10.18 -21.89
CA GLN A 4 1.48 10.75 -22.35
C GLN A 4 2.51 10.62 -21.23
N ILE A 5 3.55 9.83 -21.49
CA ILE A 5 4.68 9.68 -20.58
C ILE A 5 5.76 10.66 -21.03
N SER A 6 6.16 11.56 -20.13
CA SER A 6 7.30 12.45 -20.34
C SER A 6 8.38 12.10 -19.31
N ILE A 7 9.58 11.76 -19.79
CA ILE A 7 10.74 11.43 -18.96
C ILE A 7 11.82 12.49 -19.24
N ASN A 8 12.25 13.19 -18.20
CA ASN A 8 13.35 14.13 -18.31
C ASN A 8 14.69 13.37 -18.32
N HIS A 9 15.19 13.02 -19.49
CA HIS A 9 16.47 12.33 -19.68
C HIS A 9 17.70 13.17 -19.33
N SER A 10 17.53 14.48 -19.13
CA SER A 10 18.58 15.40 -18.71
C SER A 10 18.63 15.59 -17.18
N ALA A 11 17.72 14.94 -16.44
CA ALA A 11 17.74 15.00 -14.99
C ALA A 11 19.01 14.31 -14.45
N PRO A 12 19.76 14.95 -13.54
CA PRO A 12 20.87 14.29 -12.87
C PRO A 12 20.37 13.08 -12.07
N VAL A 13 21.22 12.05 -11.93
CA VAL A 13 20.92 10.88 -11.10
C VAL A 13 20.53 11.35 -9.69
N ASP A 14 19.37 10.89 -9.23
CA ASP A 14 18.90 11.21 -7.88
C ASP A 14 19.78 10.49 -6.85
N SER A 15 20.72 11.22 -6.28
CA SER A 15 21.66 10.73 -5.27
C SER A 15 21.14 10.85 -3.84
N ARG A 16 19.85 11.17 -3.66
CA ARG A 16 19.27 11.37 -2.33
C ARG A 16 19.21 10.04 -1.58
N SER A 17 20.00 9.96 -0.51
CA SER A 17 19.86 8.93 0.51
C SER A 17 18.81 9.37 1.52
N TYR A 18 17.75 8.58 1.68
CA TYR A 18 16.69 8.83 2.66
C TYR A 18 16.91 7.95 3.88
N GLN A 19 16.91 8.57 5.06
CA GLN A 19 16.89 7.88 6.34
C GLN A 19 15.63 8.32 7.10
N ALA A 20 14.90 7.35 7.65
CA ALA A 20 13.76 7.63 8.52
C ALA A 20 14.22 7.60 9.98
N ASP A 21 13.91 8.67 10.72
CA ASP A 21 14.05 8.71 12.17
C ASP A 21 12.68 8.47 12.84
N PHE A 22 12.66 7.56 13.80
CA PHE A 22 11.47 7.18 14.56
C PHE A 22 11.47 7.77 15.99
N GLY A 23 12.32 8.76 16.27
CA GLY A 23 12.40 9.44 17.56
C GLY A 23 11.06 10.03 18.02
N LEU A 24 10.34 10.72 17.14
CA LEU A 24 9.02 11.29 17.47
C LEU A 24 7.98 10.22 17.80
N TYR A 25 7.97 9.11 17.07
CA TYR A 25 7.05 8.01 17.39
C TYR A 25 7.35 7.41 18.76
N ARG A 26 8.63 7.26 19.11
CA ARG A 26 9.06 6.78 20.42
C ARG A 26 8.61 7.69 21.56
N SER A 27 8.66 9.01 21.37
CA SER A 27 8.22 9.96 22.41
C SER A 27 6.71 10.00 22.57
N LEU A 28 5.96 9.91 21.47
CA LEU A 28 4.50 9.96 21.50
C LEU A 28 3.87 8.66 22.04
N ALA A 29 4.53 7.52 21.84
CA ALA A 29 3.96 6.22 22.15
C ALA A 29 4.98 5.26 22.82
N PRO A 30 5.52 5.62 24.00
CA PRO A 30 6.62 4.88 24.63
C PRO A 30 6.26 3.42 24.94
N ASP A 31 5.01 3.14 25.31
CA ASP A 31 4.54 1.79 25.66
C ASP A 31 3.99 1.00 24.46
N HIS A 32 3.97 1.60 23.27
CA HIS A 32 3.45 0.98 22.05
C HIS A 32 4.52 0.81 20.97
N GLN A 33 5.76 0.59 21.37
CA GLN A 33 6.86 0.35 20.43
C GLN A 33 6.76 -1.05 19.78
N PRO A 34 7.36 -1.26 18.59
CA PRO A 34 7.37 -2.57 17.93
C PRO A 34 8.03 -3.62 18.82
N GLN A 35 7.30 -4.69 19.12
CA GLN A 35 7.78 -5.80 19.96
C GLN A 35 8.48 -6.90 19.15
N LEU A 36 8.35 -6.85 17.83
CA LEU A 36 8.93 -7.82 16.90
C LEU A 36 10.02 -7.15 16.06
N SER A 37 11.10 -7.88 15.84
CA SER A 37 12.11 -7.48 14.85
C SER A 37 11.54 -7.53 13.43
N LEU A 38 12.24 -6.87 12.50
CA LEU A 38 11.90 -6.93 11.07
C LEU A 38 11.94 -8.38 10.55
N ALA A 39 12.96 -9.15 10.93
CA ALA A 39 13.11 -10.54 10.50
C ALA A 39 11.93 -11.41 10.98
N GLN A 40 11.55 -11.28 12.25
CA GLN A 40 10.38 -11.99 12.80
C GLN A 40 9.08 -11.55 12.09
N SER A 41 8.95 -10.26 11.80
CA SER A 41 7.77 -9.72 11.12
C SER A 41 7.64 -10.30 9.70
N VAL A 42 8.75 -10.40 8.95
CA VAL A 42 8.78 -11.03 7.62
C VAL A 42 8.42 -12.51 7.72
N GLN A 43 8.97 -13.24 8.68
CA GLN A 43 8.69 -14.66 8.85
C GLN A 43 7.21 -14.91 9.19
N ASN A 44 6.66 -14.14 10.12
CA ASN A 44 5.24 -14.20 10.49
C ASN A 44 4.33 -13.93 9.28
N LEU A 45 4.69 -12.96 8.43
CA LEU A 45 3.94 -12.67 7.20
C LEU A 45 3.96 -13.86 6.23
N VAL A 46 5.15 -14.43 5.97
CA VAL A 46 5.29 -15.60 5.08
C VAL A 46 4.48 -16.79 5.60
N GLU A 47 4.55 -17.06 6.90
CA GLU A 47 3.77 -18.12 7.53
C GLU A 47 2.26 -17.87 7.42
N GLY A 48 1.80 -16.65 7.67
CA GLY A 48 0.40 -16.27 7.53
C GLY A 48 -0.12 -16.51 6.12
N MET A 49 0.62 -16.06 5.10
CA MET A 49 0.26 -16.25 3.69
C MET A 49 0.17 -17.75 3.32
N ARG A 50 1.10 -18.57 3.82
CA ARG A 50 1.07 -20.03 3.62
C ARG A 50 -0.12 -20.69 4.32
N ARG A 51 -0.43 -20.30 5.57
CA ARG A 51 -1.58 -20.83 6.33
C ARG A 51 -2.90 -20.50 5.66
N MET A 52 -3.02 -19.30 5.09
CA MET A 52 -4.17 -18.90 4.27
C MET A 52 -4.25 -19.65 2.93
N LYS A 53 -3.24 -20.43 2.56
CA LYS A 53 -3.09 -21.05 1.23
C LYS A 53 -3.19 -20.01 0.12
N PHE A 54 -2.65 -18.81 0.36
CA PHE A 54 -2.64 -17.76 -0.64
C PHE A 54 -1.74 -18.18 -1.81
N ALA A 55 -2.36 -18.39 -2.97
CA ALA A 55 -1.69 -18.86 -4.20
C ALA A 55 -2.34 -18.29 -5.47
N ASP A 56 -3.12 -17.22 -5.35
CA ASP A 56 -3.79 -16.59 -6.49
C ASP A 56 -2.78 -15.81 -7.33
N ALA A 57 -2.48 -16.34 -8.52
CA ALA A 57 -1.58 -15.71 -9.49
C ALA A 57 -2.17 -14.40 -10.05
N ASP A 58 -3.50 -14.29 -10.08
CA ASP A 58 -4.24 -13.14 -10.58
C ASP A 58 -4.73 -12.23 -9.46
N PHE A 59 -4.13 -12.30 -8.25
CA PHE A 59 -4.56 -11.48 -7.11
C PHE A 59 -4.57 -9.97 -7.42
N ARG A 60 -3.79 -9.53 -8.42
CA ARG A 60 -3.77 -8.14 -8.89
C ARG A 60 -5.09 -7.71 -9.55
N GLN A 61 -5.90 -8.66 -10.01
CA GLN A 61 -7.25 -8.45 -10.53
C GLN A 61 -8.34 -8.61 -9.45
N SER A 62 -7.95 -8.98 -8.23
CA SER A 62 -8.90 -9.23 -7.14
C SER A 62 -9.26 -7.96 -6.36
N ASN A 63 -10.29 -8.08 -5.51
CA ASN A 63 -10.67 -7.05 -4.54
C ASN A 63 -9.65 -6.83 -3.40
N LEU A 64 -8.50 -7.53 -3.43
CA LEU A 64 -7.37 -7.19 -2.56
C LEU A 64 -6.60 -5.97 -3.08
N ILE A 65 -6.81 -5.56 -4.33
CA ILE A 65 -6.26 -4.33 -4.89
C ILE A 65 -7.25 -3.19 -4.71
N ARG A 66 -6.79 -2.14 -4.01
CA ARG A 66 -7.58 -0.94 -3.71
C ARG A 66 -8.24 -0.33 -4.95
N LEU A 67 -7.55 -0.29 -6.10
CA LEU A 67 -8.10 0.28 -7.33
C LEU A 67 -9.33 -0.50 -7.82
N HIS A 68 -9.32 -1.84 -7.73
CA HIS A 68 -10.49 -2.64 -8.09
C HIS A 68 -11.65 -2.44 -7.12
N VAL A 69 -11.36 -2.31 -5.82
CA VAL A 69 -12.40 -1.98 -4.82
C VAL A 69 -13.03 -0.61 -5.09
N LEU A 70 -12.21 0.40 -5.38
CA LEU A 70 -12.71 1.74 -5.72
C LEU A 70 -13.53 1.74 -7.01
N GLN A 71 -13.07 1.01 -8.03
CA GLN A 71 -13.80 0.83 -9.28
C GLN A 71 -15.17 0.19 -9.03
N ASP A 72 -15.22 -0.92 -8.27
CA ASP A 72 -16.47 -1.59 -7.90
C ASP A 72 -17.40 -0.65 -7.12
N HIS A 73 -16.88 0.17 -6.20
CA HIS A 73 -17.69 1.18 -5.51
C HIS A 73 -18.29 2.24 -6.45
N ILE A 74 -17.55 2.68 -7.47
CA ILE A 74 -18.05 3.62 -8.47
C ILE A 74 -19.11 2.95 -9.34
N GLU A 75 -18.83 1.75 -9.84
CA GLU A 75 -19.73 0.97 -10.70
C GLU A 75 -21.05 0.61 -9.98
N THR A 76 -20.98 0.35 -8.68
CA THR A 76 -22.14 0.07 -7.82
C THR A 76 -22.82 1.33 -7.28
N GLY A 77 -22.34 2.53 -7.65
CA GLY A 77 -22.94 3.81 -7.27
C GLY A 77 -22.77 4.17 -5.79
N ARG A 78 -21.88 3.50 -5.06
CA ARG A 78 -21.54 3.81 -3.66
C ARG A 78 -20.58 5.00 -3.56
N LEU A 79 -19.71 5.15 -4.56
CA LEU A 79 -18.86 6.32 -4.74
C LEU A 79 -19.22 7.04 -6.04
N ASN A 80 -19.08 8.36 -6.06
CA ASN A 80 -19.10 9.13 -7.29
C ASN A 80 -17.70 9.11 -7.98
N PRO A 81 -17.57 9.62 -9.21
CA PRO A 81 -16.27 9.69 -9.91
C PRO A 81 -15.18 10.52 -9.20
N SER A 82 -15.57 11.39 -8.27
CA SER A 82 -14.67 12.17 -7.40
C SER A 82 -14.24 11.40 -6.13
N LEU A 83 -14.61 10.11 -6.01
CA LEU A 83 -14.36 9.25 -4.86
C LEU A 83 -15.07 9.68 -3.57
N GLU A 84 -16.25 10.28 -3.68
CA GLU A 84 -17.09 10.69 -2.54
C GLU A 84 -18.28 9.74 -2.37
N TRP A 85 -18.68 9.45 -1.12
CA TRP A 85 -19.84 8.60 -0.84
C TRP A 85 -21.14 9.28 -1.26
N THR A 86 -21.99 8.53 -1.97
CA THR A 86 -23.26 9.04 -2.51
C THR A 86 -24.41 9.00 -1.51
N GLY A 87 -24.24 8.28 -0.39
CA GLY A 87 -25.26 8.08 0.66
C GLY A 87 -24.98 8.84 1.96
N GLY A 88 -24.50 10.09 1.86
CA GLY A 88 -24.35 11.01 2.98
C GLY A 88 -25.62 11.79 3.27
#